data_AF-A0A3R6HST6-F1
#
_entry.id   AF-A0A3R6HST6-F1
#
_cell.length_a   1.000
_cell.length_b   1.000
_cell.length_c   1.000
_cell.angle_alpha   90.00
_cell.angle_beta   90.00
_cell.angle_gamma   90.00
#
_symmetry.space_group_name_H-M   'P 1'
#
loop_
_entity.id
_entity.type
_entity.pdbx_description
1 polymer ?
#
loop_
_entity_poly.entity_id
_entity_poly.type
_entity_poly.pdbx_seq_one_letter_code
_entity_poly.pdbx_strand_id
1 'polypeptide(L)'
;MGYYVRIEETASNFKIKKENFERGYEIVCDLNRHDYLKHGGKFGGDPTPKPADSKSCAGNPDVWFSWMPWNYDELCGNLVEVLEMVGFGVEFDDAGNISGLSYDDKTGCEETFLNALKPVIEEGSYLTWAGEEGGEWGMVF
;
A
#
# COMPACT_ATOMS: atom_id res chain seq x y z
N MET A 1 10.00 2.15 16.93
CA MET A 1 11.20 1.88 16.10
C MET A 1 10.74 0.87 15.06
N GLY A 2 10.96 1.15 13.77
CA GLY A 2 10.60 0.25 12.67
C GLY A 2 11.87 -0.29 12.02
N TYR A 3 11.79 -1.49 11.47
CA TYR A 3 12.87 -2.15 10.73
C TYR A 3 12.99 -1.51 9.35
N TYR A 4 14.19 -1.13 8.93
CA TYR A 4 14.39 -0.53 7.60
C TYR A 4 14.45 -1.60 6.52
N VAL A 5 13.75 -1.35 5.41
CA VAL A 5 13.66 -2.26 4.27
C VAL A 5 13.67 -1.49 2.97
N ARG A 6 14.15 -2.13 1.91
CA ARG A 6 14.10 -1.59 0.56
C ARG A 6 13.71 -2.64 -0.46
N ILE A 7 13.15 -2.21 -1.59
CA ILE A 7 12.94 -3.07 -2.76
C ILE A 7 14.20 -3.02 -3.62
N GLU A 8 14.74 -4.19 -3.98
CA GLU A 8 15.86 -4.32 -4.90
C GLU A 8 15.37 -4.21 -6.35
N GLU A 9 15.52 -3.02 -6.95
CA GLU A 9 15.03 -2.70 -8.31
C GLU A 9 15.51 -3.71 -9.36
N THR A 10 16.78 -4.12 -9.28
CA THR A 10 17.41 -5.06 -10.24
C THR A 10 16.91 -6.49 -10.15
N ALA A 11 16.13 -6.81 -9.11
CA ALA A 11 15.57 -8.14 -8.85
C ALA A 11 14.05 -8.07 -8.67
N SER A 12 13.36 -7.41 -9.60
CA SER A 12 11.90 -7.37 -9.66
C SER A 12 11.38 -7.41 -11.11
N ASN A 13 10.17 -7.94 -11.31
CA ASN A 13 9.44 -7.89 -12.59
C ASN A 13 7.96 -7.51 -12.34
N PHE A 14 7.75 -6.63 -11.36
CA PHE A 14 6.42 -6.23 -10.93
C PHE A 14 5.63 -5.57 -12.05
N LYS A 15 4.37 -5.96 -12.23
CA LYS A 15 3.54 -5.36 -13.27
C LYS A 15 2.07 -5.28 -12.90
N ILE A 16 1.48 -4.11 -13.11
CA ILE A 16 0.02 -3.91 -13.13
C ILE A 16 -0.32 -3.23 -14.46
N LYS A 17 -1.17 -3.87 -15.26
CA LYS A 17 -1.63 -3.29 -16.51
C LYS A 17 -2.51 -2.08 -16.25
N LYS A 18 -2.39 -1.05 -17.09
CA LYS A 18 -3.19 0.18 -17.00
C LYS A 18 -4.70 -0.08 -16.96
N GLU A 19 -5.17 -1.08 -17.70
CA GLU A 19 -6.57 -1.50 -17.73
C GLU A 19 -7.11 -1.97 -16.36
N ASN A 20 -6.22 -2.37 -15.44
CA ASN A 20 -6.57 -2.81 -14.11
C ASN A 20 -6.43 -1.71 -13.04
N PHE A 21 -6.04 -0.48 -13.38
CA PHE A 21 -5.81 0.57 -12.38
C PHE A 21 -7.08 0.95 -11.63
N GLU A 22 -8.22 1.05 -12.31
CA GLU A 22 -9.50 1.35 -11.67
C GLU A 22 -9.89 0.25 -10.68
N ARG A 23 -9.81 -1.01 -11.10
CA ARG A 23 -10.06 -2.16 -10.21
C ARG A 23 -9.07 -2.22 -9.04
N GLY A 24 -7.79 -1.93 -9.30
CA GLY A 24 -6.76 -1.88 -8.26
C GLY A 24 -7.05 -0.78 -7.24
N TYR A 25 -7.48 0.39 -7.71
CA TYR A 25 -7.89 1.51 -6.85
C TYR A 25 -9.11 1.13 -5.99
N GLU A 26 -10.14 0.53 -6.57
CA GLU A 26 -11.31 0.04 -5.82
C GLU A 26 -10.92 -0.96 -4.72
N ILE A 27 -10.01 -1.90 -5.02
CA ILE A 27 -9.51 -2.89 -4.06
C ILE A 27 -8.82 -2.20 -2.86
N VAL A 28 -7.91 -1.26 -3.13
CA VAL A 28 -7.18 -0.59 -2.04
C VAL A 28 -8.04 0.42 -1.29
N CYS A 29 -9.08 0.98 -1.90
CA CYS A 29 -10.09 1.75 -1.17
C CYS A 29 -10.93 0.83 -0.25
N ASP A 30 -11.40 -0.32 -0.75
CA ASP A 30 -12.19 -1.27 0.04
C ASP A 30 -11.39 -1.84 1.22
N LEU A 31 -10.07 -2.02 1.04
CA LEU A 31 -9.14 -2.40 2.10
C LEU A 31 -9.27 -1.51 3.35
N ASN A 32 -9.61 -0.22 3.19
CA ASN A 32 -9.72 0.70 4.32
C ASN A 32 -10.91 0.41 5.26
N ARG A 33 -11.86 -0.43 4.84
CA ARG A 33 -12.96 -0.92 5.69
C ARG A 33 -12.49 -1.88 6.78
N HIS A 34 -11.31 -2.45 6.62
CA HIS A 34 -10.84 -3.56 7.45
C HIS A 34 -9.91 -3.07 8.57
N ASP A 35 -10.49 -2.44 9.59
CA ASP A 35 -9.74 -1.89 10.73
C ASP A 35 -8.85 -2.94 11.44
N TYR A 36 -9.19 -4.22 11.37
CA TYR A 36 -8.40 -5.31 11.97
C TYR A 36 -7.08 -5.61 11.23
N LEU A 37 -6.88 -5.09 10.02
CA LEU A 37 -5.64 -5.19 9.25
C LEU A 37 -4.69 -4.00 9.51
N LYS A 38 -5.16 -3.01 10.27
CA LYS A 38 -4.45 -1.76 10.52
C LYS A 38 -3.61 -1.89 11.80
N HIS A 39 -2.32 -1.60 11.68
CA HIS A 39 -1.36 -1.70 12.78
C HIS A 39 -0.91 -0.34 13.32
N GLY A 40 -1.24 0.75 12.63
CA GLY A 40 -1.08 2.12 13.11
C GLY A 40 -2.30 2.56 13.91
N GLY A 41 -2.09 3.41 14.91
CA GLY A 41 -3.19 3.93 15.69
C GLY A 41 -2.78 4.69 16.93
N LYS A 42 -3.79 5.31 17.54
CA LYS A 42 -3.69 5.95 18.86
C LYS A 42 -4.04 4.93 19.94
N PHE A 43 -3.19 4.82 20.96
CA PHE A 43 -3.43 3.95 22.12
C PHE A 43 -3.91 4.75 23.32
N GLY A 44 -5.13 4.46 23.80
CA GLY A 44 -5.72 5.05 24.99
C GLY A 44 -6.38 6.42 24.78
N GLY A 45 -7.05 6.90 25.84
CA GLY A 45 -7.88 8.10 25.80
C GLY A 45 -9.29 7.86 25.24
N ASP A 46 -10.06 8.93 25.13
CA ASP A 46 -11.40 8.87 24.52
C ASP A 46 -11.30 8.65 23.00
N PRO A 47 -12.17 7.80 22.42
CA PRO A 47 -12.23 7.58 20.97
C PRO A 47 -12.50 8.88 20.22
N THR A 48 -11.70 9.14 19.19
CA THR A 48 -11.95 10.24 18.26
C THR A 48 -13.22 9.92 17.46
N PRO A 49 -14.27 10.76 17.52
CA PRO A 49 -15.44 10.53 16.70
C PRO A 49 -15.10 10.77 15.23
N LYS A 50 -15.61 9.90 14.35
CA LYS A 50 -15.52 10.10 12.91
C LYS A 50 -16.24 11.40 12.51
N PRO A 51 -15.61 12.29 11.72
CA PRO A 51 -16.28 13.48 11.20
C PRO A 51 -17.56 13.12 10.45
N ALA A 52 -18.65 13.83 10.71
CA ALA A 52 -19.98 13.52 10.16
C ALA A 52 -20.07 13.70 8.63
N ASP A 53 -19.19 14.51 8.07
CA ASP A 53 -19.06 14.80 6.64
C ASP A 53 -18.04 13.90 5.91
N SER A 54 -17.33 13.03 6.65
CA SER A 54 -16.43 12.04 6.03
C SER A 54 -17.23 10.94 5.33
N LYS A 55 -16.90 10.77 4.06
CA LYS A 55 -17.27 9.71 3.13
C LYS A 55 -16.35 8.49 3.20
N SER A 56 -15.29 8.52 4.01
CA SER A 56 -14.34 7.42 4.13
C SER A 56 -15.08 6.14 4.50
N CYS A 57 -14.63 5.01 4.00
CA CYS A 57 -15.17 3.72 4.38
C CYS A 57 -14.56 3.18 5.70
N ALA A 58 -13.52 3.81 6.25
CA ALA A 58 -12.95 3.46 7.54
C ALA A 58 -13.93 3.69 8.71
N GLY A 59 -13.93 2.77 9.68
CA GLY A 59 -14.83 2.81 10.83
C GLY A 59 -14.33 3.73 11.95
N ASN A 60 -13.00 3.80 12.13
CA ASN A 60 -12.38 4.45 13.29
C ASN A 60 -11.21 5.37 12.87
N PRO A 61 -11.26 6.68 13.15
CA PRO A 61 -10.15 7.60 12.89
C PRO A 61 -8.89 7.33 13.72
N ASP A 62 -9.01 6.62 14.85
CA ASP A 62 -7.88 6.31 15.72
C ASP A 62 -7.09 5.06 15.27
N VAL A 63 -7.43 4.45 14.13
CA VAL A 63 -6.75 3.27 13.58
C VAL A 63 -6.49 3.46 12.08
N TRP A 64 -5.24 3.29 11.63
CA TRP A 64 -4.81 3.54 10.25
C TRP A 64 -3.73 2.54 9.81
N PHE A 65 -3.59 2.33 8.50
CA PHE A 65 -2.41 1.64 7.98
C PHE A 65 -1.19 2.52 8.21
N SER A 66 -0.06 1.92 8.59
CA SER A 66 1.19 2.67 8.74
C SER A 66 1.44 3.57 7.53
N TRP A 67 1.86 4.80 7.80
CA TRP A 67 2.14 5.86 6.81
C TRP A 67 0.90 6.45 6.13
N MET A 68 -0.27 5.84 6.28
CA MET A 68 -1.51 6.31 5.70
C MET A 68 -2.33 7.14 6.70
N PRO A 69 -3.01 8.21 6.26
CA PRO A 69 -4.11 8.79 7.02
C PRO A 69 -5.26 7.77 7.11
N TRP A 70 -6.03 7.81 8.21
CA TRP A 70 -7.15 6.88 8.43
C TRP A 70 -8.22 6.93 7.31
N ASN A 71 -8.30 8.03 6.57
CA ASN A 71 -9.25 8.30 5.50
C ASN A 71 -8.59 8.44 4.12
N TYR A 72 -7.48 7.76 3.86
CA TYR A 72 -6.77 7.86 2.57
C TYR A 72 -7.66 7.59 1.34
N ASP A 73 -8.71 6.78 1.50
CA ASP A 73 -9.69 6.47 0.46
C ASP A 73 -10.54 7.69 0.02
N GLU A 74 -10.51 8.78 0.79
CA GLU A 74 -11.09 10.07 0.41
C GLU A 74 -10.07 11.05 -0.17
N LEU A 75 -8.79 10.84 0.11
CA LEU A 75 -7.71 11.78 -0.19
C LEU A 75 -7.03 11.44 -1.51
N CYS A 76 -6.86 10.15 -1.79
CA CYS A 76 -6.37 9.66 -3.07
C CYS A 76 -7.53 9.56 -4.06
N GLY A 77 -7.28 9.89 -5.34
CA GLY A 77 -8.24 9.77 -6.44
C GLY A 77 -7.95 8.63 -7.41
N ASN A 78 -6.81 7.94 -7.27
CA ASN A 78 -6.42 6.82 -8.12
C ASN A 78 -5.40 5.89 -7.44
N LEU A 79 -5.14 4.73 -8.06
CA LEU A 79 -4.23 3.70 -7.53
C LEU A 79 -2.80 4.22 -7.31
N VAL A 80 -2.28 5.04 -8.22
CA VAL A 80 -0.90 5.54 -8.15
C VAL A 80 -0.74 6.44 -6.93
N GLU A 81 -1.68 7.35 -6.69
CA GLU A 81 -1.68 8.21 -5.49
C GLU A 81 -1.73 7.39 -4.19
N VAL A 82 -2.43 6.24 -4.17
CA VAL A 82 -2.43 5.35 -2.99
C VAL A 82 -1.08 4.68 -2.81
N LEU A 83 -0.47 4.18 -3.88
CA LEU A 83 0.85 3.53 -3.86
C LEU A 83 1.94 4.52 -3.41
N GLU A 84 1.91 5.75 -3.92
CA GLU A 84 2.82 6.82 -3.51
C GLU A 84 2.57 7.24 -2.05
N MET A 85 1.31 7.32 -1.61
CA MET A 85 0.98 7.70 -0.24
C MET A 85 1.45 6.67 0.79
N VAL A 86 1.40 5.37 0.47
CA VAL A 86 1.94 4.33 1.37
C VAL A 86 3.47 4.32 1.37
N GLY A 87 4.11 4.92 0.37
CA GLY A 87 5.54 5.16 0.31
C GLY A 87 6.28 4.54 -0.88
N PHE A 88 5.59 3.95 -1.85
CA PHE A 88 6.25 3.40 -3.04
C PHE A 88 6.63 4.49 -4.04
N GLY A 89 7.81 4.38 -4.64
CA GLY A 89 8.07 4.94 -5.96
C GLY A 89 7.42 4.07 -7.03
N VAL A 90 6.79 4.69 -8.03
CA VAL A 90 6.07 3.98 -9.09
C VAL A 90 6.72 4.24 -10.44
N GLU A 91 7.09 3.18 -11.14
CA GLU A 91 7.66 3.25 -12.48
C GLU A 91 6.65 2.82 -13.54
N PHE A 92 6.69 3.46 -14.71
CA PHE A 92 5.81 3.15 -15.84
C PHE A 92 6.58 2.72 -17.08
N ASP A 93 6.01 1.77 -17.83
CA ASP A 93 6.46 1.43 -19.17
C ASP A 93 5.88 2.38 -20.25
N ASP A 94 6.32 2.21 -21.50
CA ASP A 94 5.85 3.02 -22.64
C ASP A 94 4.34 2.87 -22.93
N ALA A 95 3.71 1.79 -22.45
CA ALA A 95 2.27 1.57 -22.57
C ALA A 95 1.47 2.19 -21.40
N GLY A 96 2.16 2.75 -20.40
CA GLY A 96 1.59 3.33 -19.20
C GLY A 96 1.12 2.30 -18.17
N ASN A 97 1.64 1.07 -18.22
CA ASN A 97 1.47 0.10 -17.15
C ASN A 97 2.44 0.44 -16.01
N ILE A 98 2.11 0.08 -14.77
CA ILE A 98 3.11 0.07 -13.71
C ILE A 98 4.05 -1.10 -14.01
N SER A 99 5.35 -0.83 -14.12
CA SER A 99 6.38 -1.81 -14.47
C SER A 99 7.42 -2.04 -13.37
N GLY A 100 7.30 -1.31 -12.27
CA GLY A 100 8.21 -1.38 -11.14
C GLY A 100 7.66 -0.63 -9.94
N LEU A 101 8.08 -1.08 -8.75
CA LEU A 101 7.90 -0.36 -7.51
C LEU A 101 9.27 -0.25 -6.82
N SER A 102 9.55 0.91 -6.22
CA SER A 102 10.69 1.11 -5.34
C SER A 102 10.21 1.48 -3.94
N TYR A 103 11.00 1.16 -2.93
CA TYR A 103 10.74 1.49 -1.54
C TYR A 103 12.07 1.52 -0.80
N ASP A 104 12.26 2.46 0.13
CA ASP A 104 13.45 2.55 1.00
C ASP A 104 13.09 3.33 2.27
N ASP A 105 12.37 2.68 3.19
CA ASP A 105 11.96 3.25 4.47
C ASP A 105 11.67 2.13 5.50
N LYS A 106 11.04 2.46 6.62
CA LYS A 106 10.65 1.52 7.66
C LYS A 106 9.43 0.71 7.27
N THR A 107 9.49 -0.60 7.52
CA THR A 107 8.33 -1.49 7.42
C THR A 107 7.09 -0.91 8.12
N GLY A 108 5.97 -0.99 7.44
CA GLY A 108 4.67 -0.57 7.91
C GLY A 108 3.58 -1.55 7.48
N CYS A 109 2.80 -1.16 6.47
CA CYS A 109 1.66 -1.94 5.96
C CYS A 109 1.75 -2.19 4.45
N GLU A 110 2.93 -2.00 3.86
CA GLU A 110 3.21 -2.10 2.42
C GLU A 110 2.81 -3.48 1.88
N GLU A 111 3.22 -4.55 2.56
CA GLU A 111 2.86 -5.92 2.19
C GLU A 111 1.35 -6.16 2.24
N THR A 112 0.59 -5.49 3.12
CA THR A 112 -0.87 -5.59 3.17
C THR A 112 -1.50 -5.02 1.90
N PHE A 113 -1.02 -3.87 1.42
CA PHE A 113 -1.47 -3.28 0.16
C PHE A 113 -1.10 -4.15 -1.04
N LEU A 114 0.14 -4.67 -1.09
CA LEU A 114 0.59 -5.56 -2.16
C LEU A 114 -0.21 -6.87 -2.19
N ASN A 115 -0.51 -7.45 -1.02
CA ASN A 115 -1.34 -8.66 -0.94
C ASN A 115 -2.78 -8.39 -1.40
N ALA A 116 -3.36 -7.24 -1.08
CA ALA A 116 -4.68 -6.87 -1.56
C ALA A 116 -4.71 -6.73 -3.08
N LEU A 117 -3.64 -6.18 -3.69
CA LEU A 117 -3.51 -5.97 -5.13
C LEU A 117 -3.21 -7.23 -5.95
N LYS A 118 -2.97 -8.39 -5.32
CA LYS A 118 -2.77 -9.68 -6.02
C LYS A 118 -3.71 -9.94 -7.21
N PRO A 119 -5.03 -9.67 -7.14
CA PRO A 119 -5.95 -9.91 -8.26
C PRO A 119 -5.72 -9.05 -9.51
N VAL A 120 -4.92 -7.99 -9.43
CA VAL A 120 -4.63 -7.06 -10.53
C VAL A 120 -3.16 -7.02 -10.94
N ILE A 121 -2.28 -7.61 -10.14
CA ILE A 121 -0.87 -7.81 -10.45
C ILE A 121 -0.75 -8.95 -11.48
N GLU A 122 0.14 -8.80 -12.46
CA GLU A 122 0.38 -9.81 -13.49
C GLU A 122 0.94 -11.09 -12.84
N GLU A 123 0.35 -12.24 -13.18
CA GLU A 123 0.77 -13.54 -12.64
C GLU A 123 2.25 -13.80 -12.93
N GLY A 124 3.00 -14.20 -11.90
CA GLY A 124 4.44 -14.41 -12.01
C GLY A 124 5.28 -13.15 -11.83
N SER A 125 4.64 -12.01 -11.52
CA SER A 125 5.35 -10.86 -10.96
C SER A 125 5.95 -11.19 -9.59
N TYR A 126 7.06 -10.56 -9.27
CA TYR A 126 7.71 -10.64 -7.97
C TYR A 126 8.42 -9.34 -7.58
N LEU A 127 8.57 -9.17 -6.27
CA LEU A 127 9.37 -8.13 -5.63
C LEU A 127 10.37 -8.78 -4.69
N THR A 128 11.62 -8.32 -4.72
CA THR A 128 12.66 -8.73 -3.77
C THR A 128 12.88 -7.59 -2.78
N TRP A 129 12.77 -7.91 -1.51
CA TRP A 129 13.01 -6.99 -0.40
C TRP A 129 14.34 -7.32 0.26
N ALA A 130 15.07 -6.28 0.67
CA ALA A 130 16.25 -6.38 1.49
C ALA A 130 16.04 -5.59 2.78
N GLY A 131 16.32 -6.22 3.91
CA GLY A 131 16.30 -5.58 5.22
C GLY A 131 17.64 -4.96 5.59
N GLU A 132 17.65 -4.07 6.57
CA GLU A 132 18.86 -3.34 7.02
C GLU A 132 20.00 -4.23 7.52
N GLU A 133 19.71 -5.48 7.91
CA GLU A 133 20.73 -6.47 8.31
C GLU A 133 21.19 -7.36 7.14
N GLY A 134 20.79 -7.05 5.91
CA GLY A 134 21.16 -7.78 4.69
C GLY A 134 20.35 -9.07 4.46
N GLY A 135 19.30 -9.31 5.24
CA GLY A 135 18.35 -10.40 4.98
C GLY A 135 17.44 -10.07 3.79
N GLU A 136 17.30 -11.01 2.86
CA GLU A 136 16.47 -10.84 1.66
C GLU A 136 15.26 -11.78 1.66
N TRP A 137 14.11 -11.31 1.18
CA TRP A 137 12.93 -12.14 0.95
C TRP A 137 12.18 -11.69 -0.30
N GLY A 138 11.49 -12.63 -0.93
CA GLY A 138 10.70 -12.39 -2.14
C GLY A 138 9.21 -12.48 -1.88
N MET A 139 8.44 -11.62 -2.54
CA MET A 139 7.00 -11.77 -2.71
C MET A 139 6.72 -12.18 -4.16
N VAL A 140 5.96 -13.25 -4.36
CA VAL A 140 5.49 -13.70 -5.69
C VAL A 140 3.98 -13.50 -5.74
N PHE A 141 3.49 -13.03 -6.88
CA PHE A 141 2.10 -12.64 -7.13
C PHE A 141 1.42 -13.55 -8.14
#